data_AF-A0A1I6L2I0-F1
#
_entry.id   AF-A0A1I6L2I0-F1
#
_cell.length_a   1.000
_cell.length_b   1.000
_cell.length_c   1.000
_cell.angle_alpha   90.00
_cell.angle_beta   90.00
_cell.angle_gamma   90.00
#
_symmetry.space_group_name_H-M   'P 1'
#
loop_
_entity.id
_entity.type
_entity.pdbx_description
1 polymer ?
#
loop_
_entity_poly.entity_id
_entity_poly.type
_entity_poly.pdbx_seq_one_letter_code
_entity_poly.pdbx_strand_id
1 'polypeptide(L)'
;MGNAGMRGVTPRIDLRDVRFQLPVDLHWTGDDDRITEAINWLTRAGIPLARPSAIQLKIGPLSFYPKSGTLNFDNQARLPERGLVGLRTVLEQATGRSLPPID
;
A
#
# COMPACT_ATOMS: atom_id res chain seq x y z
N MET A 1 14.76 26.54 20.89
CA MET A 1 14.33 26.50 19.48
C MET A 1 13.48 25.26 19.29
N GLY A 2 12.16 25.44 19.18
CA GLY A 2 11.22 24.32 19.12
C GLY A 2 11.16 23.72 17.72
N ASN A 3 11.59 22.47 17.57
CA ASN A 3 11.21 21.66 16.42
C ASN A 3 9.82 21.09 16.71
N ALA A 4 8.80 21.88 16.38
CA ALA A 4 7.43 21.40 16.31
C ALA A 4 7.39 20.29 15.24
N GLY A 5 7.11 19.07 15.69
CA GLY A 5 6.98 17.91 14.83
C GLY A 5 6.00 18.19 13.71
N MET A 6 6.50 18.14 12.48
CA MET A 6 5.68 17.92 11.31
C MET A 6 5.03 16.55 11.50
N ARG A 7 3.85 16.52 12.11
CA ARG A 7 2.94 15.38 12.00
C ARG A 7 2.72 15.20 10.50
N GLY A 8 3.36 14.16 9.96
CA GLY A 8 3.35 13.84 8.55
C GLY A 8 1.92 13.85 8.06
N VAL A 9 1.61 14.77 7.17
CA VAL A 9 0.33 14.75 6.47
C VAL A 9 0.41 13.53 5.56
N THR A 10 -0.26 12.43 5.94
CA THR A 10 -0.42 11.26 5.07
C THR A 10 -1.02 11.76 3.77
N PRO A 11 -0.32 11.65 2.62
CA PRO A 11 -0.85 12.07 1.34
C PRO A 11 -2.21 11.41 1.11
N ARG A 12 -3.18 12.17 0.62
CA ARG A 12 -4.45 11.59 0.21
C ARG A 12 -4.21 10.62 -0.94
N ILE A 13 -4.76 9.43 -0.81
CA ILE A 13 -4.78 8.43 -1.86
C ILE A 13 -6.14 8.53 -2.55
N ASP A 14 -6.14 8.95 -3.81
CA ASP A 14 -7.35 8.89 -4.64
C ASP A 14 -7.48 7.48 -5.23
N LEU A 15 -8.41 6.70 -4.69
CA LEU A 15 -8.72 5.36 -5.18
C LEU A 15 -9.42 5.35 -6.55
N ARG A 16 -9.71 6.52 -7.14
CA ARG A 16 -10.31 6.63 -8.49
C ARG A 16 -9.28 6.92 -9.58
N ASP A 17 -7.98 7.02 -9.23
CA ASP A 17 -6.94 7.25 -10.22
C ASP A 17 -6.84 6.05 -11.17
N VAL A 18 -7.14 6.32 -12.45
CA VAL A 18 -7.23 5.36 -13.56
C VAL A 18 -5.92 4.63 -13.86
N ARG A 19 -4.79 5.11 -13.34
CA ARG A 19 -3.50 4.41 -13.45
C ARG A 19 -3.44 3.14 -12.60
N PHE A 20 -4.33 3.00 -11.63
CA PHE A 20 -4.46 1.83 -10.78
C PHE A 20 -5.66 1.03 -11.27
N GLN A 21 -5.37 -0.17 -11.74
CA GLN A 21 -6.40 -1.03 -12.30
C GLN A 21 -7.01 -1.88 -11.18
N LEU A 22 -8.27 -2.29 -11.35
CA LEU A 22 -8.76 -3.45 -10.60
C LEU A 22 -7.83 -4.62 -10.97
N PRO A 23 -7.36 -5.41 -9.99
CA PRO A 23 -6.29 -6.38 -10.18
C PRO A 23 -6.76 -7.60 -10.97
N VAL A 24 -6.94 -7.44 -12.27
CA VAL A 24 -6.88 -8.52 -13.24
C VAL A 24 -5.41 -8.66 -13.62
N ASP A 25 -4.85 -9.85 -13.36
CA ASP A 25 -3.50 -10.28 -13.77
C ASP A 25 -2.28 -9.63 -13.09
N LEU A 26 -2.34 -9.40 -11.77
CA LEU A 26 -1.15 -8.95 -11.00
C LEU A 26 -0.29 -10.09 -10.43
N HIS A 27 -0.77 -11.34 -10.48
CA HIS A 27 0.00 -12.51 -10.04
C HIS A 27 1.00 -12.93 -11.12
N TRP A 28 2.24 -13.19 -10.72
CA TRP A 28 3.29 -13.71 -11.59
C TRP A 28 3.70 -15.11 -11.15
N THR A 29 4.21 -15.90 -12.09
CA THR A 29 4.73 -17.24 -11.79
C THR A 29 5.92 -17.12 -10.83
N GLY A 30 5.87 -17.85 -9.71
CA GLY A 30 6.92 -17.84 -8.68
C GLY A 30 6.80 -16.71 -7.66
N ASP A 31 5.62 -16.09 -7.55
CA ASP A 31 5.36 -15.11 -6.49
C ASP A 31 5.63 -15.67 -5.10
N ASP A 32 6.30 -14.86 -4.29
CA ASP A 32 6.44 -15.09 -2.86
C ASP A 32 5.06 -15.04 -2.19
N ASP A 33 4.81 -15.91 -1.21
CA ASP A 33 3.54 -16.00 -0.50
C ASP A 33 3.08 -14.62 0.02
N ARG A 34 4.01 -13.76 0.46
CA ARG A 34 3.70 -12.41 0.96
C ARG A 34 3.21 -11.46 -0.14
N ILE A 35 3.70 -11.62 -1.37
CA ILE A 35 3.22 -10.85 -2.52
C ILE A 35 1.80 -11.30 -2.85
N THR A 36 1.59 -12.62 -2.95
CA THR A 36 0.29 -13.22 -3.23
C THR A 36 -0.76 -12.83 -2.20
N GLU A 37 -0.42 -12.92 -0.92
CA GLU A 37 -1.27 -12.50 0.21
C GLU A 37 -1.66 -11.02 0.10
N ALA A 38 -0.70 -10.14 -0.15
CA ALA A 38 -0.93 -8.71 -0.28
C ALA A 38 -1.84 -8.37 -1.48
N ILE A 39 -1.61 -8.99 -2.65
CA ILE A 39 -2.44 -8.81 -3.83
C ILE A 39 -3.87 -9.29 -3.52
N ASN A 40 -4.04 -10.49 -2.98
CA ASN A 40 -5.35 -11.05 -2.64
C ASN A 40 -6.13 -10.15 -1.67
N TRP A 41 -5.47 -9.66 -0.62
CA TRP A 41 -6.11 -8.76 0.34
C TRP A 41 -6.52 -7.42 -0.28
N LEU A 42 -5.64 -6.79 -1.08
CA LEU A 42 -5.94 -5.52 -1.76
C LEU A 42 -7.09 -5.69 -2.77
N THR A 43 -7.11 -6.79 -3.51
CA THR A 43 -8.22 -7.19 -4.39
C THR A 43 -9.53 -7.27 -3.63
N ARG A 44 -9.55 -8.03 -2.53
CA ARG A 44 -10.73 -8.19 -1.66
C ARG A 44 -11.19 -6.87 -1.05
N ALA A 45 -10.26 -5.99 -0.69
CA ALA A 45 -10.55 -4.65 -0.16
C ALA A 45 -11.10 -3.68 -1.23
N GLY A 46 -11.02 -4.05 -2.52
CA GLY A 46 -11.38 -3.18 -3.63
C GLY A 46 -10.47 -1.97 -3.72
N ILE A 47 -9.18 -2.15 -3.43
CA ILE A 47 -8.16 -1.11 -3.52
C ILE A 47 -7.44 -1.27 -4.86
N PRO A 48 -7.57 -0.29 -5.78
CA PRO A 48 -6.82 -0.32 -7.03
C PRO A 48 -5.33 -0.25 -6.76
N LEU A 49 -4.56 -1.05 -7.50
CA LEU A 49 -3.11 -1.08 -7.38
C LEU A 49 -2.44 -1.32 -8.74
N ALA A 50 -1.12 -1.12 -8.75
CA ALA A 50 -0.24 -1.50 -9.84
C ALA A 50 0.92 -2.33 -9.29
N ARG A 51 1.51 -3.19 -10.14
CA ARG A 51 2.68 -4.00 -9.81
C ARG A 51 3.84 -3.64 -10.74
N PRO A 52 4.64 -2.60 -10.42
CA PRO A 52 5.74 -2.17 -11.29
C PRO A 52 6.94 -3.13 -11.29
N SER A 53 7.07 -4.00 -10.27
CA SER A 53 8.14 -4.99 -10.19
C SER A 53 7.71 -6.23 -9.40
N ALA A 54 8.54 -7.28 -9.43
CA ALA A 54 8.24 -8.54 -8.76
C ALA A 54 8.06 -8.40 -7.23
N ILE A 55 8.64 -7.37 -6.63
CA ILE A 55 8.70 -7.18 -5.18
C ILE A 55 7.92 -5.96 -4.67
N GLN A 56 7.32 -5.18 -5.56
CA GLN A 56 6.69 -3.90 -5.24
C GLN A 56 5.25 -3.85 -5.72
N LEU A 57 4.35 -3.43 -4.83
CA LEU A 57 2.99 -3.03 -5.12
C LEU A 57 2.87 -1.52 -4.93
N LYS A 58 2.11 -0.86 -5.80
CA LYS A 58 1.92 0.59 -5.78
C LYS A 58 0.43 0.93 -5.71
N ILE A 59 0.06 1.76 -4.74
CA ILE A 59 -1.31 2.20 -4.45
C ILE A 59 -1.31 3.72 -4.43
N GLY A 60 -1.65 4.37 -5.54
CA GLY A 60 -1.44 5.81 -5.64
C GLY A 60 0.04 6.18 -5.48
N PRO A 61 0.37 7.17 -4.63
CA PRO A 61 1.74 7.52 -4.28
C PRO A 61 2.40 6.57 -3.27
N LEU A 62 1.68 5.57 -2.74
CA LEU A 62 2.19 4.66 -1.72
C LEU A 62 2.85 3.43 -2.36
N SER A 63 4.12 3.21 -2.06
CA SER A 63 4.84 1.99 -2.39
C SER A 63 4.83 1.03 -1.21
N PHE A 64 4.48 -0.23 -1.48
CA PHE A 64 4.54 -1.34 -0.53
C PHE A 64 5.46 -2.43 -1.07
N TYR A 65 6.36 -2.93 -0.21
CA TYR A 65 7.27 -4.04 -0.51
C TYR A 65 6.91 -5.22 0.40
N PRO A 66 6.00 -6.12 0.00
CA PRO A 66 5.41 -7.12 0.90
C PRO A 66 6.45 -8.02 1.59
N LYS A 67 7.50 -8.42 0.86
CA LYS A 67 8.56 -9.26 1.40
C LYS A 67 9.27 -8.65 2.61
N SER A 68 9.65 -7.37 2.53
CA SER A 68 10.31 -6.66 3.62
C SER A 68 9.33 -5.93 4.56
N GLY A 69 8.05 -5.89 4.20
CA GLY A 69 7.02 -5.11 4.87
C GLY A 69 7.23 -3.60 4.79
N THR A 70 8.09 -3.09 3.91
CA THR A 70 8.41 -1.65 3.87
C THR A 70 7.31 -0.85 3.17
N LEU A 71 7.00 0.32 3.72
CA LEU A 71 6.08 1.29 3.17
C LEU A 71 6.78 2.64 3.02
N ASN A 72 6.54 3.35 1.92
CA ASN A 72 6.94 4.74 1.72
C ASN A 72 6.05 5.42 0.70
N PHE A 73 5.84 6.72 0.86
CA PHE A 73 5.29 7.55 -0.19
C PHE A 73 6.39 7.95 -1.17
N ASP A 74 6.02 8.17 -2.43
CA ASP A 74 6.95 8.66 -3.45
C ASP A 74 7.72 9.90 -2.95
N ASN A 75 9.04 9.86 -3.07
CA ASN A 75 9.98 10.89 -2.62
C ASN A 75 9.97 11.17 -1.10
N GLN A 76 9.47 10.24 -0.28
CA GLN A 76 9.49 10.36 1.18
C GLN A 76 10.30 9.24 1.84
N ALA A 77 10.67 9.46 3.11
CA ALA A 77 11.30 8.45 3.93
C ALA A 77 10.35 7.26 4.17
N ARG A 78 10.93 6.14 4.61
CA ARG A 78 10.16 4.96 5.01
C ARG A 78 9.23 5.32 6.16
N LEU A 79 7.97 4.89 6.05
CA LEU A 79 7.00 5.00 7.12
C LEU A 79 7.42 4.12 8.31
N PRO A 80 6.99 4.43 9.54
CA PRO A 80 7.18 3.54 10.69
C PRO A 80 6.29 2.28 10.59
N GLU A 81 5.14 2.36 9.92
CA GLU A 81 4.25 1.23 9.67
C GLU A 81 4.94 0.16 8.81
N ARG A 82 4.61 -1.11 9.09
CA ARG A 82 5.23 -2.27 8.45
C ARG A 82 4.23 -3.38 8.13
N GLY A 83 4.54 -4.12 7.07
CA GLY A 83 3.77 -5.29 6.65
C GLY A 83 2.35 -4.95 6.22
N LEU A 84 1.53 -5.99 6.09
CA LEU A 84 0.16 -5.85 5.62
C LEU A 84 -0.72 -5.09 6.63
N VAL A 85 -0.50 -5.31 7.93
CA VAL A 85 -1.19 -4.57 9.02
C VAL A 85 -0.87 -3.08 8.95
N GLY A 86 0.40 -2.73 8.79
CA GLY A 86 0.82 -1.34 8.61
C GLY A 86 0.22 -0.71 7.35
N LEU A 87 0.19 -1.46 6.25
CA LEU A 87 -0.43 -1.00 5.00
C LEU A 87 -1.91 -0.66 5.22
N ARG A 88 -2.66 -1.54 5.88
CA ARG A 88 -4.07 -1.31 6.21
C ARG A 88 -4.25 -0.01 6.98
N THR A 89 -3.48 0.20 8.06
CA THR A 89 -3.55 1.42 8.86
C THR A 89 -3.33 2.68 8.02
N VAL A 90 -2.31 2.67 7.16
CA VAL A 90 -2.01 3.82 6.29
C VAL A 90 -3.14 4.07 5.30
N LEU A 91 -3.71 3.03 4.69
CA LEU A 91 -4.81 3.16 3.74
C LEU A 91 -6.10 3.65 4.41
N GLU A 92 -6.46 3.14 5.59
CA GLU A 92 -7.63 3.60 6.35
C GLU A 92 -7.49 5.09 6.72
N GLN A 93 -6.29 5.51 7.15
CA GLN A 93 -6.00 6.92 7.44
C GLN A 93 -6.06 7.81 6.19
N ALA A 94 -5.50 7.36 5.07
CA ALA A 94 -5.42 8.14 3.84
C ALA A 94 -6.78 8.29 3.13
N THR A 95 -7.64 7.27 3.25
CA THR A 95 -8.93 7.20 2.53
C THR A 95 -10.12 7.54 3.42
N GLY A 96 -9.97 7.47 4.75
CA GLY A 96 -11.08 7.61 5.71
C GLY A 96 -12.07 6.44 5.67
N ARG A 97 -11.74 5.34 4.97
CA ARG A 97 -12.57 4.15 4.82
C ARG A 97 -12.05 3.03 5.72
N SER A 98 -12.95 2.34 6.41
CA SER A 98 -12.61 1.09 7.11
C SER A 98 -12.41 -0.06 6.10
N LEU A 99 -11.32 -0.79 6.22
CA LEU A 99 -10.94 -1.89 5.32
C LEU A 99 -11.18 -3.25 5.97
N PRO A 100 -11.36 -4.32 5.18
CA PRO A 100 -11.56 -5.66 5.74
C PRO A 100 -10.36 -6.09 6.60
N PRO A 101 -10.57 -7.03 7.56
CA PRO A 101 -9.49 -7.61 8.32
C PRO A 101 -8.45 -8.28 7.40
N ILE A 102 -7.25 -8.46 7.95
CA ILE A 102 -6.20 -9.27 7.36
C ILE A 102 -6.37 -10.68 7.94
N ASP A 103 -6.24 -11.69 7.09
CA ASP A 103 -6.45 -13.10 7.47
C ASP A 103 -5.22 -13.67 8.19
#